data_AF-A0A2D9CAR9-F1
#
_entry.id   AF-A0A2D9CAR9-F1
#
_cell.length_a   1.000
_cell.length_b   1.000
_cell.length_c   1.000
_cell.angle_alpha   90.00
_cell.angle_beta   90.00
_cell.angle_gamma   90.00
#
_symmetry.space_group_name_H-M   'P 1'
#
loop_
_entity.id
_entity.type
_entity.pdbx_description
1 polymer ?
#
loop_
_entity_poly.entity_id
_entity_poly.type
_entity_poly.pdbx_seq_one_letter_code
_entity_poly.pdbx_strand_id
1 'polypeptide(L)'
;MACQILVSNKSGIPRAEIVAIVDGGHKWSIKESMQDFIKSGGLFEEWGRTFSIVKITDKSLSDILFLNDTYDDVVSKWLFVEPATSTEEWQDLYLTGEVERPWSIVNQYLVERR
;
A
#
# COMPACT_ATOMS: atom_id res chain seq x y z
N MET A 1 11.80 0.99 13.22
CA MET A 1 12.00 0.71 11.78
C MET A 1 10.62 0.64 11.17
N ALA A 2 10.31 1.55 10.25
CA ALA A 2 9.04 1.56 9.53
C ALA A 2 8.94 0.35 8.59
N CYS A 3 7.74 0.06 8.08
CA CYS A 3 7.50 -0.94 7.03
C CYS A 3 6.52 -0.37 6.00
N GLN A 4 6.38 -1.04 4.86
CA GLN A 4 5.56 -0.57 3.76
C GLN A 4 4.74 -1.72 3.20
N ILE A 5 3.44 -1.48 2.97
CA ILE A 5 2.50 -2.43 2.38
C ILE A 5 2.25 -2.01 0.93
N LEU A 6 2.38 -2.97 0.01
CA LEU A 6 1.95 -2.83 -1.37
C LEU A 6 0.56 -3.40 -1.55
N VAL A 7 -0.33 -2.57 -2.08
CA VAL A 7 -1.73 -2.92 -2.30
C VAL A 7 -2.03 -2.83 -3.78
N SER A 8 -2.56 -3.91 -4.36
CA SER A 8 -2.92 -3.97 -5.77
C SER A 8 -3.93 -2.88 -6.13
N ASN A 9 -3.61 -2.01 -7.09
CA ASN A 9 -4.46 -0.89 -7.47
C ASN A 9 -5.38 -1.25 -8.66
N LYS A 10 -6.13 -2.35 -8.51
CA LYS A 10 -7.11 -2.76 -9.51
C LYS A 10 -8.35 -1.90 -9.33
N SER A 11 -8.52 -0.93 -10.24
CA SER A 11 -9.70 -0.05 -10.29
C SER A 11 -11.00 -0.84 -10.15
N GLY A 12 -11.88 -0.36 -9.26
CA GLY A 12 -13.21 -0.95 -9.05
C GLY A 12 -13.26 -2.17 -8.13
N ILE A 13 -12.15 -2.52 -7.44
CA ILE A 13 -12.15 -3.59 -6.44
C ILE A 13 -12.22 -2.99 -5.02
N PRO A 14 -13.35 -3.12 -4.30
CA PRO A 14 -13.50 -2.56 -2.95
C PRO A 14 -12.54 -3.14 -1.90
N ARG A 15 -11.96 -4.31 -2.20
CA ARG A 15 -11.00 -5.03 -1.35
C ARG A 15 -9.81 -5.42 -2.20
N ALA A 16 -8.73 -4.66 -2.06
CA ALA A 16 -7.50 -4.89 -2.79
C ALA A 16 -6.62 -5.94 -2.10
N GLU A 17 -5.89 -6.70 -2.90
CA GLU A 17 -4.94 -7.69 -2.38
C GLU A 17 -3.67 -7.00 -1.91
N ILE A 18 -3.15 -7.46 -0.76
CA ILE A 18 -1.78 -7.14 -0.33
C ILE A 18 -0.85 -7.98 -1.21
N VAL A 19 0.01 -7.29 -1.97
CA VAL A 19 0.91 -7.91 -2.94
C VAL A 19 2.27 -8.20 -2.29
N ALA A 20 2.73 -7.29 -1.46
CA ALA A 20 4.01 -7.42 -0.78
C ALA A 20 4.05 -6.56 0.48
N ILE A 21 4.95 -6.92 1.38
CA ILE A 21 5.30 -6.13 2.55
C ILE A 21 6.81 -6.07 2.60
N VAL A 22 7.33 -4.86 2.71
CA VAL A 22 8.76 -4.60 2.70
C VAL A 22 9.15 -3.77 3.92
N ASP A 23 10.44 -3.81 4.27
CA ASP A 23 10.95 -2.92 5.29
C ASP A 23 10.94 -1.44 4.85
N GLY A 24 11.11 -0.53 5.80
CA GLY A 24 11.19 0.91 5.54
C GLY A 24 12.48 1.35 4.86
N GLY A 25 13.47 0.47 4.69
CA GLY A 25 14.69 0.70 3.94
C GLY A 25 14.57 0.32 2.46
N HIS A 26 13.48 -0.34 2.06
CA HIS A 26 13.23 -0.73 0.69
C HIS A 26 13.18 0.50 -0.23
N LYS A 27 13.99 0.46 -1.29
CA LYS A 27 14.09 1.53 -2.28
C LYS A 27 13.23 1.17 -3.48
N TRP A 28 12.15 1.90 -3.65
CA TRP A 28 11.30 1.79 -4.84
C TRP A 28 12.03 2.35 -6.06
N SER A 29 11.81 1.72 -7.21
CA SER A 29 12.26 2.30 -8.48
C SER A 29 11.29 3.38 -8.97
N ILE A 30 11.73 4.12 -9.99
CA ILE A 30 10.91 5.12 -10.70
C ILE A 30 9.63 4.52 -11.34
N LYS A 31 9.51 3.19 -11.43
CA LYS A 31 8.32 2.51 -11.96
C LYS A 31 7.34 2.11 -10.85
N GLU A 32 7.74 2.28 -9.60
CA GLU A 32 7.07 1.73 -8.42
C GLU A 32 6.65 2.83 -7.44
N SER A 33 7.43 3.90 -7.33
CA SER A 33 7.10 5.07 -6.51
C SER A 33 6.87 6.31 -7.37
N MET A 34 5.78 7.01 -7.11
CA MET A 34 5.49 8.31 -7.72
C MET A 34 6.52 9.34 -7.29
N GLN A 35 6.93 9.33 -6.02
CA GLN A 35 7.93 10.25 -5.51
C GLN A 35 9.23 10.14 -6.29
N ASP A 36 9.69 8.92 -6.55
CA ASP A 36 10.93 8.69 -7.29
C ASP A 36 10.77 8.92 -8.80
N PHE A 37 9.60 8.66 -9.38
CA PHE A 37 9.26 9.04 -10.74
C PHE A 37 9.36 10.56 -10.95
N ILE A 38 8.74 11.35 -10.07
CA ILE A 38 8.77 12.82 -10.14
C ILE A 38 10.19 13.36 -9.95
N LYS A 39 10.94 12.81 -8.98
CA LYS A 39 12.36 13.18 -8.78
C LYS A 39 13.21 12.91 -10.02
N SER A 40 12.84 11.93 -10.84
CA SER A 40 13.54 11.62 -12.10
C SER A 40 13.19 12.57 -13.26
N GLY A 41 12.26 13.51 -13.06
CA GLY A 41 11.82 14.48 -14.06
C GLY A 41 10.50 14.13 -14.75
N GLY A 42 9.81 13.07 -14.32
CA GLY A 42 8.49 12.71 -14.83
C GLY A 42 7.39 13.67 -14.35
N LEU A 43 6.34 13.85 -15.15
CA LEU A 43 5.19 14.68 -14.79
C LEU A 43 4.11 13.86 -14.09
N PHE A 44 3.43 14.46 -13.12
CA PHE A 44 2.34 13.80 -12.38
C PHE A 44 1.28 13.16 -13.30
N GLU A 45 0.95 13.81 -14.41
CA GLU A 45 -0.05 13.35 -15.40
C GLU A 45 0.38 12.09 -16.16
N GLU A 46 1.68 11.81 -16.21
CA GLU A 46 2.27 10.65 -16.90
C GLU A 46 2.39 9.43 -15.98
N TRP A 47 2.10 9.60 -14.69
CA TRP A 47 2.26 8.54 -13.71
C TRP A 47 1.17 7.46 -13.86
N GLY A 48 1.62 6.23 -14.17
CA GLY A 48 0.76 5.05 -14.25
C GLY A 48 0.87 4.20 -12.99
N ARG A 49 -0.25 3.99 -12.28
CA ARG A 49 -0.29 3.19 -11.04
C ARG A 49 -0.60 1.72 -11.33
N THR A 50 0.23 0.81 -10.81
CA THR A 50 -0.09 -0.64 -10.77
C THR A 50 -0.42 -1.11 -9.35
N PHE A 51 0.04 -0.37 -8.35
CA PHE A 51 -0.21 -0.60 -6.93
C PHE A 51 -0.17 0.72 -6.16
N SER A 52 -0.63 0.68 -4.92
CA SER A 52 -0.50 1.77 -3.97
C SER A 52 0.44 1.35 -2.83
N ILE A 53 1.18 2.32 -2.29
CA ILE A 53 2.14 2.11 -1.21
C ILE A 53 1.59 2.73 0.08
N VAL A 54 1.41 1.92 1.10
CA VAL A 54 1.02 2.37 2.45
C VAL A 54 2.23 2.22 3.38
N LYS A 55 2.85 3.34 3.74
CA LYS A 55 4.01 3.40 4.65
C LYS A 55 3.51 3.46 6.10
N ILE A 56 3.97 2.51 6.92
CA ILE A 56 3.61 2.38 8.33
C ILE A 56 4.74 2.91 9.20
N THR A 57 4.45 3.94 9.99
CA THR A 57 5.47 4.72 10.72
C THR A 57 5.94 4.10 12.03
N ASP A 58 5.12 3.25 12.65
CA ASP A 58 5.27 2.79 14.03
C ASP A 58 5.37 1.27 14.18
N LYS A 59 5.46 0.52 13.07
CA LYS A 59 5.65 -0.93 13.04
C LYS A 59 6.78 -1.34 12.11
N SER A 60 7.45 -2.43 12.48
CA SER A 60 8.47 -3.09 11.69
C SER A 60 7.88 -4.17 10.79
N LEU A 61 8.67 -4.63 9.80
CA LEU A 61 8.29 -5.73 8.92
C LEU A 61 7.86 -6.98 9.69
N SER A 62 8.61 -7.36 10.72
CA SER A 62 8.31 -8.54 11.55
C SER A 62 6.99 -8.42 12.31
N ASP A 63 6.56 -7.21 12.66
CA ASP A 63 5.30 -7.00 13.38
C ASP A 63 4.07 -7.27 12.51
N ILE A 64 4.21 -7.14 11.18
CA ILE A 64 3.10 -7.20 10.24
C ILE A 64 3.26 -8.31 9.18
N LEU A 65 4.28 -9.15 9.31
CA LEU A 65 4.61 -10.18 8.32
C LEU A 65 3.48 -11.20 8.12
N PHE A 66 2.64 -11.42 9.14
CA PHE A 66 1.46 -12.27 9.08
C PHE A 66 0.47 -11.87 7.97
N LEU A 67 0.51 -10.61 7.51
CA LEU A 67 -0.31 -10.15 6.39
C LEU A 67 0.10 -10.77 5.04
N ASN A 68 1.28 -11.36 4.92
CA ASN A 68 1.71 -12.13 3.74
C ASN A 68 1.15 -13.57 3.73
N ASP A 69 0.40 -13.98 4.75
CA ASP A 69 -0.19 -15.32 4.78
C ASP A 69 -1.12 -15.54 3.58
N THR A 70 -1.04 -16.72 2.98
CA THR A 70 -1.85 -17.13 1.83
C THR A 70 -2.63 -18.42 2.10
N TYR A 71 -3.79 -18.56 1.46
CA TYR A 71 -4.46 -19.84 1.27
C TYR A 71 -3.82 -20.57 0.09
N ASP A 72 -3.41 -21.81 0.34
CA ASP A 72 -2.83 -22.73 -0.64
C ASP A 72 -1.67 -22.13 -1.44
N ASP A 73 -0.85 -21.25 -0.83
CA ASP A 73 0.28 -20.52 -1.44
C ASP A 73 -0.08 -19.62 -2.63
N VAL A 74 -1.37 -19.41 -2.91
CA VAL A 74 -1.85 -18.71 -4.11
C VAL A 74 -2.66 -17.47 -3.76
N VAL A 75 -3.49 -17.52 -2.73
CA VAL A 75 -4.49 -16.48 -2.46
C VAL A 75 -4.16 -15.75 -1.16
N SER A 76 -3.92 -14.44 -1.19
CA SER A 76 -3.72 -13.68 0.05
C SER A 76 -4.90 -13.85 1.01
N LYS A 77 -4.60 -14.21 2.27
CA LYS A 77 -5.60 -14.24 3.35
C LYS A 77 -6.05 -12.85 3.75
N TRP A 78 -5.18 -11.84 3.59
CA TRP A 78 -5.43 -10.49 4.03
C TRP A 78 -5.73 -9.55 2.86
N LEU A 79 -6.76 -8.75 3.05
CA LEU A 79 -7.20 -7.76 2.09
C LEU A 79 -7.13 -6.37 2.72
N PHE A 80 -6.74 -5.40 1.91
CA PHE A 80 -6.87 -3.99 2.23
C PHE A 80 -8.23 -3.48 1.71
N VAL A 81 -9.09 -3.08 2.63
CA VAL A 81 -10.36 -2.41 2.31
C VAL A 81 -10.02 -1.00 1.89
N GLU A 82 -10.40 -0.65 0.66
CA GLU A 82 -10.16 0.68 0.16
C GLU A 82 -10.95 1.70 1.01
N PRO A 83 -10.32 2.75 1.54
CA PRO A 83 -11.01 3.80 2.27
C PRO A 83 -12.05 4.51 1.38
N ALA A 84 -12.88 5.38 1.96
CA ALA A 84 -13.72 6.24 1.13
C ALA A 84 -12.87 7.34 0.51
N THR A 85 -13.09 7.65 -0.77
CA THR A 85 -12.41 8.77 -1.47
C THR A 85 -12.68 10.12 -0.82
N SER A 86 -13.80 10.25 -0.10
CA SER A 86 -14.17 11.44 0.67
C SER A 86 -13.42 11.58 1.99
N THR A 87 -12.68 10.56 2.45
CA THR A 87 -11.95 10.62 3.71
C THR A 87 -10.65 11.39 3.51
N GLU A 88 -10.57 12.60 4.10
CA GLU A 88 -9.38 13.48 4.01
C GLU A 88 -8.08 12.75 4.38
N GLU A 89 -8.13 11.89 5.40
CA GLU A 89 -6.98 11.11 5.86
C GLU A 89 -6.38 10.18 4.79
N TRP A 90 -7.08 9.90 3.69
CA TRP A 90 -6.61 8.99 2.64
C TRP A 90 -6.54 9.66 1.26
N GLN A 91 -6.80 10.97 1.16
CA GLN A 91 -6.74 11.69 -0.13
C GLN A 91 -5.38 11.56 -0.80
N ASP A 92 -4.29 11.58 -0.03
CA ASP A 92 -2.92 11.40 -0.55
C ASP A 92 -2.78 10.08 -1.30
N LEU A 93 -3.41 8.99 -0.83
CA LEU A 93 -3.38 7.68 -1.48
C LEU A 93 -4.04 7.73 -2.87
N TYR A 94 -5.14 8.48 -3.02
CA TYR A 94 -5.85 8.62 -4.29
C TYR A 94 -5.13 9.52 -5.27
N LEU A 95 -4.55 10.61 -4.76
CA LEU A 95 -3.82 11.57 -5.56
C LEU A 95 -2.48 10.98 -6.02
N THR A 96 -1.73 10.38 -5.11
CA THR A 96 -0.32 10.04 -5.33
C THR A 96 -0.04 8.56 -5.47
N GLY A 97 -0.98 7.70 -5.07
CA GLY A 97 -0.72 6.26 -4.91
C GLY A 97 0.12 5.92 -3.68
N GLU A 98 0.50 6.91 -2.86
CA GLU A 98 1.31 6.72 -1.67
C GLU A 98 0.67 7.41 -0.46
N VAL A 99 0.77 6.79 0.72
CA VAL A 99 0.34 7.41 1.97
C VAL A 99 1.19 6.91 3.13
N GLU A 100 1.38 7.76 4.13
CA GLU A 100 2.11 7.42 5.35
C GLU A 100 1.21 7.57 6.58
N ARG A 101 0.97 6.48 7.32
CA ARG A 101 0.04 6.45 8.47
C ARG A 101 0.53 5.50 9.56
N PRO A 102 0.16 5.72 10.84
CA PRO A 102 0.45 4.76 11.90
C PRO A 102 -0.40 3.49 11.74
N TRP A 103 0.08 2.38 12.29
CA TRP A 103 -0.56 1.07 12.22
C TRP A 103 -1.97 1.07 12.82
N SER A 104 -2.21 1.87 13.87
CA SER A 104 -3.53 2.02 14.48
C SER A 104 -4.61 2.51 13.53
N ILE A 105 -4.23 3.22 12.46
CA ILE A 105 -5.13 3.68 11.39
C ILE A 105 -5.19 2.63 10.28
N VAL A 106 -4.04 2.14 9.82
CA VAL A 106 -3.96 1.17 8.72
C VAL A 106 -4.69 -0.14 9.06
N ASN A 107 -4.59 -0.62 10.30
CA ASN A 107 -5.18 -1.90 10.71
C ASN A 107 -6.71 -1.95 10.64
N GLN A 108 -7.38 -0.79 10.66
CA GLN A 108 -8.84 -0.69 10.58
C GLN A 108 -9.34 -1.03 9.17
N TYR A 109 -8.46 -0.91 8.18
CA TYR A 109 -8.71 -1.20 6.79
C TYR A 109 -8.19 -2.59 6.38
N LEU A 110 -7.74 -3.41 7.32
CA LEU A 110 -7.27 -4.77 7.03
C LEU A 110 -8.33 -5.79 7.46
N VAL A 111 -8.72 -6.65 6.52
CA VAL A 111 -9.71 -7.70 6.77
C VAL A 111 -9.19 -9.05 6.29
N GLU A 112 -9.46 -10.08 7.07
CA GLU A 112 -9.23 -11.46 6.65
C GLU A 112 -10.31 -11.90 5.66
N ARG A 113 -9.89 -12.58 4.59
CA ARG A 113 -10.75 -13.19 3.58
C ARG A 113 -11.47 -14.37 4.21
N ARG A 114 -12.81 -14.27 4.27
CA ARG A 114 -13.73 -15.32 4.72
C ARG A 114 -14.06 -16.30 3.60
#